data_AF-A0A3M4VM07-F1
#
_entry.id   AF-A0A3M4VM07-F1
#
_cell.length_a   1.000
_cell.length_b   1.000
_cell.length_c   1.000
_cell.angle_alpha   90.00
_cell.angle_beta   90.00
_cell.angle_gamma   90.00
#
_symmetry.space_group_name_H-M   'P 1'
#
loop_
_entity.id
_entity.type
_entity.pdbx_description
1 polymer ?
#
loop_
_entity_poly.entity_id
_entity_poly.type
_entity_poly.pdbx_seq_one_letter_code
_entity_poly.pdbx_strand_id
1 'polypeptide(L)'
;MDELIISTAVALLIPLITILAKKALKKTFDGKMTQLIVKDTNGKEQKISYSGKVELEAIQKIVEKEYAFESKVEQILKTYMKKNKGFSYTKNHSVDFLLKFSGHVIGLEVKRNYSLPSKKYFNTVKETHPDLEQLLFLFDSEVPEKYLHAYENDDFVKFISSPREKKLSEKIISILDQKRVNGV
;
A
#
# COMPACT_ATOMS: atom_id res chain seq x y z
N MET A 1 14.70 2.09 -27.02
CA MET A 1 13.26 2.17 -26.71
C MET A 1 12.91 0.92 -25.90
N ASP A 2 13.55 0.74 -24.73
CA ASP A 2 13.62 -0.57 -24.06
C ASP A 2 13.25 -0.52 -22.57
N GLU A 3 12.75 0.63 -22.09
CA GLU A 3 12.33 0.81 -20.69
C GLU A 3 10.82 0.53 -20.47
N LEU A 4 10.05 0.29 -21.53
CA LEU A 4 8.58 0.39 -21.45
C LEU A 4 7.83 -0.92 -21.16
N ILE A 5 8.46 -2.08 -21.23
CA ILE A 5 7.76 -3.38 -21.11
C ILE A 5 7.79 -3.93 -19.67
N ILE A 6 8.61 -3.35 -18.78
CA ILE A 6 8.70 -3.76 -17.37
C ILE A 6 7.51 -3.19 -16.56
N SER A 7 6.83 -2.13 -17.03
CA SER A 7 5.92 -1.34 -16.19
C SER A 7 4.56 -2.00 -15.90
N THR A 8 4.00 -2.80 -16.81
CA THR A 8 2.65 -3.37 -16.64
C THR A 8 2.62 -4.68 -15.87
N ALA A 9 3.56 -5.59 -16.14
CA ALA A 9 3.68 -6.85 -15.42
C ALA A 9 4.10 -6.65 -13.95
N VAL A 10 5.03 -5.72 -13.70
CA VAL A 10 5.50 -5.40 -12.35
C VAL A 10 4.45 -4.61 -11.56
N ALA A 11 3.71 -3.70 -12.20
CA ALA A 11 2.61 -2.99 -11.53
C ALA A 11 1.49 -3.93 -11.07
N LEU A 12 1.19 -4.99 -11.83
CA LEU A 12 0.21 -6.02 -11.45
C LEU A 12 0.71 -6.94 -10.31
N LEU A 13 2.02 -7.13 -10.21
CA LEU A 13 2.64 -7.95 -9.17
C LEU A 13 2.76 -7.23 -7.82
N ILE A 14 2.83 -5.90 -7.79
CA ILE A 14 3.05 -5.13 -6.56
C ILE A 14 1.93 -5.33 -5.52
N PRO A 15 0.63 -5.24 -5.83
CA PRO A 15 -0.41 -5.52 -4.85
C PRO A 15 -0.32 -6.95 -4.31
N LEU A 16 0.00 -7.93 -5.16
CA LEU A 16 0.12 -9.34 -4.77
C LEU A 16 1.36 -9.56 -3.89
N ILE A 17 2.50 -8.95 -4.22
CA ILE A 17 3.75 -9.12 -3.47
C ILE A 17 3.73 -8.34 -2.16
N THR A 18 3.10 -7.15 -2.09
CA THR A 18 2.92 -6.40 -0.84
C THR A 18 2.01 -7.15 0.14
N ILE A 19 0.95 -7.82 -0.35
CA ILE A 19 0.08 -8.68 0.48
C ILE A 19 0.82 -9.94 0.94
N LEU A 20 1.70 -10.50 0.09
CA LEU A 20 2.29 -11.83 0.32
C LEU A 20 3.62 -11.80 1.06
N ALA A 21 4.39 -10.72 0.95
CA ALA A 21 5.65 -10.61 1.63
C ALA A 21 5.40 -10.23 3.10
N LYS A 22 5.61 -11.19 4.00
CA LYS A 22 6.02 -10.91 5.38
C LYS A 22 7.06 -11.88 5.93
N LYS A 23 7.65 -12.76 5.11
CA LYS A 23 8.88 -13.52 5.39
C LYS A 23 9.46 -14.12 4.09
N ALA A 24 10.78 -14.14 3.98
CA ALA A 24 11.64 -14.91 3.07
C ALA A 24 11.12 -15.24 1.65
N LEU A 25 11.72 -14.58 0.64
CA LEU A 25 11.67 -15.00 -0.77
C LEU A 25 12.66 -16.15 -1.00
N LYS A 26 12.19 -17.31 -1.51
CA LYS A 26 13.07 -18.40 -1.98
C LYS A 26 12.94 -18.61 -3.48
N LYS A 27 14.07 -18.94 -4.12
CA LYS A 27 14.23 -19.10 -5.58
C LYS A 27 13.93 -20.54 -6.01
N THR A 28 13.03 -20.73 -6.97
CA THR A 28 12.90 -21.96 -7.76
C THR A 28 12.70 -21.60 -9.23
N PHE A 29 13.66 -21.99 -10.07
CA PHE A 29 13.64 -21.78 -11.51
C PHE A 29 13.22 -23.10 -12.19
N ASP A 30 12.13 -23.08 -12.94
CA ASP A 30 11.83 -24.10 -13.93
C ASP A 30 11.53 -23.38 -15.25
N GLY A 31 12.24 -23.73 -16.32
CA GLY A 31 12.63 -22.87 -17.45
C GLY A 31 11.52 -22.26 -18.33
N LYS A 32 10.25 -22.25 -17.91
CA LYS A 32 9.11 -21.61 -18.60
C LYS A 32 8.24 -20.73 -17.70
N MET A 33 8.33 -20.85 -16.38
CA MET A 33 7.61 -20.03 -15.41
C MET A 33 8.49 -19.80 -14.18
N THR A 34 8.73 -18.52 -13.85
CA THR A 34 9.41 -18.19 -12.61
C THR A 34 8.37 -18.25 -11.49
N GLN A 35 8.57 -19.15 -10.52
CA GLN A 35 7.75 -19.20 -9.32
C GLN A 35 8.45 -18.43 -8.19
N LEU A 36 7.79 -17.40 -7.67
CA LEU A 36 8.20 -16.75 -6.42
C LEU A 36 7.55 -17.49 -5.27
N ILE A 37 8.37 -17.99 -4.35
CA ILE A 37 7.89 -18.53 -3.08
C ILE A 37 8.03 -17.44 -2.04
N VAL A 38 6.89 -17.00 -1.49
CA VAL A 38 6.83 -16.02 -0.42
C VAL A 38 6.31 -16.70 0.83
N LYS A 39 6.88 -16.41 2.00
CA LYS A 39 6.34 -16.87 3.28
C LYS A 39 5.48 -15.77 3.89
N ASP A 40 4.31 -16.14 4.36
CA ASP A 40 3.52 -15.24 5.20
C ASP A 40 4.13 -15.10 6.61
N THR A 41 3.54 -14.26 7.45
CA THR A 41 3.97 -14.06 8.85
C THR A 41 4.03 -15.35 9.66
N ASN A 42 3.21 -16.33 9.31
CA ASN A 42 3.05 -17.62 9.96
C ASN A 42 4.00 -18.68 9.38
N GLY A 43 4.82 -18.32 8.39
CA GLY A 43 5.78 -19.20 7.74
C GLY A 43 5.19 -20.07 6.63
N LYS A 44 3.91 -19.91 6.28
CA LYS A 44 3.24 -20.65 5.21
C LYS A 44 3.69 -20.12 3.86
N GLU A 45 4.11 -21.04 2.98
CA GLU A 45 4.61 -20.71 1.65
C GLU A 45 3.46 -20.49 0.66
N GLN A 46 3.50 -19.38 -0.07
CA GLN A 46 2.63 -19.08 -1.20
C GLN A 46 3.45 -18.97 -2.49
N LYS A 47 2.95 -19.59 -3.56
CA LYS A 47 3.62 -19.65 -4.86
C LYS A 47 2.95 -18.67 -5.82
N ILE A 48 3.69 -17.68 -6.29
CA ILE A 48 3.26 -16.75 -7.32
C ILE A 48 3.91 -17.19 -8.63
N SER A 49 3.10 -17.55 -9.62
CA SER A 49 3.60 -17.88 -10.96
C SER A 49 3.62 -16.63 -11.83
N TYR A 50 4.76 -16.36 -12.47
CA TYR A 50 4.91 -15.24 -13.39
C TYR A 50 5.57 -15.67 -14.71
N SER A 51 5.01 -15.21 -15.83
CA SER A 51 5.53 -15.42 -17.18
C SER A 51 6.30 -14.18 -17.64
N GLY A 52 7.61 -14.16 -17.35
CA GLY A 52 8.54 -13.17 -17.90
C GLY A 52 9.94 -13.35 -17.35
N LYS A 53 10.94 -12.85 -18.08
CA LYS A 53 12.33 -12.77 -17.62
C LYS A 53 12.46 -11.57 -16.67
N VAL A 54 12.03 -11.73 -15.42
CA VAL A 54 12.29 -10.73 -14.38
C VAL A 54 13.33 -11.30 -13.43
N GLU A 55 14.44 -10.60 -13.30
CA GLU A 55 15.51 -10.95 -12.36
C GLU A 55 14.99 -10.84 -10.93
N LEU A 56 15.21 -11.88 -10.11
CA LEU A 56 14.73 -11.93 -8.72
C LEU A 56 15.26 -10.76 -7.89
N GLU A 57 16.47 -10.28 -8.19
CA GLU A 57 17.05 -9.08 -7.58
C GLU A 57 16.23 -7.81 -7.88
N ALA A 58 15.65 -7.69 -9.07
CA ALA A 58 14.80 -6.56 -9.41
C ALA A 58 13.51 -6.58 -8.58
N ILE A 59 12.92 -7.77 -8.39
CA ILE A 59 11.72 -7.95 -7.56
C ILE A 59 12.02 -7.63 -6.10
N GLN A 60 13.12 -8.18 -5.57
CA GLN A 60 13.55 -7.91 -4.20
C GLN A 60 13.76 -6.41 -3.98
N LYS A 61 14.45 -5.71 -4.88
CA LYS A 61 14.64 -4.25 -4.81
C LYS A 61 13.32 -3.49 -4.82
N ILE A 62 12.31 -3.93 -5.58
CA ILE A 62 10.98 -3.31 -5.59
C ILE A 62 10.30 -3.49 -4.22
N VAL A 63 10.35 -4.69 -3.66
CA VAL A 63 9.74 -5.01 -2.36
C VAL A 63 10.41 -4.24 -1.22
N GLU A 64 11.74 -4.24 -1.17
CA GLU A 64 12.52 -3.48 -0.17
C GLU A 64 12.19 -2.00 -0.24
N LYS A 65 12.00 -1.47 -1.45
CA LYS A 65 11.58 -0.10 -1.69
C LYS A 65 10.18 0.18 -1.13
N GLU A 66 9.20 -0.69 -1.37
CA GLU A 66 7.84 -0.55 -0.80
C GLU A 66 7.89 -0.53 0.74
N TYR A 67 8.62 -1.46 1.37
CA TYR A 67 8.74 -1.48 2.82
C TYR A 67 9.49 -0.29 3.40
N ALA A 68 10.52 0.19 2.71
CA ALA A 68 11.22 1.39 3.13
C ALA A 68 10.28 2.60 3.14
N PHE A 69 9.37 2.68 2.17
CA PHE A 69 8.37 3.75 2.11
C PHE A 69 7.30 3.59 3.20
N GLU A 70 6.74 2.39 3.39
CA GLU A 70 5.83 2.09 4.52
C GLU A 70 6.46 2.45 5.87
N SER A 71 7.73 2.08 6.08
CA SER A 71 8.47 2.35 7.32
C SER A 71 8.64 3.85 7.58
N LYS A 72 8.86 4.66 6.53
CA LYS A 72 8.92 6.12 6.65
C LYS A 72 7.57 6.70 7.05
N VAL A 73 6.48 6.22 6.44
CA VAL A 73 5.13 6.62 6.82
C VAL A 73 4.85 6.26 8.28
N GLU A 74 5.20 5.05 8.71
CA GLU A 74 5.06 4.62 10.10
C GLU A 74 5.80 5.55 11.08
N GLN A 75 7.02 6.00 10.75
CA GLN A 75 7.77 6.95 11.57
C GLN A 75 7.04 8.30 11.71
N ILE A 76 6.41 8.76 10.64
CA ILE A 76 5.59 9.98 10.64
C ILE A 76 4.38 9.78 11.56
N LEU A 77 3.65 8.67 11.42
CA LEU A 77 2.49 8.34 12.28
C LEU A 77 2.89 8.23 13.76
N LYS A 78 4.01 7.57 14.07
CA LYS A 78 4.56 7.50 15.44
C LYS A 78 4.84 8.89 16.01
N THR A 79 5.41 9.77 15.20
CA THR A 79 5.72 11.14 15.61
C THR A 79 4.45 11.94 15.86
N TYR A 80 3.45 11.79 14.99
CA TYR A 80 2.14 12.43 15.15
C TYR A 80 1.41 11.93 16.41
N MET A 81 1.45 10.62 16.68
CA MET A 81 0.86 10.01 17.87
C MET A 81 1.44 10.52 19.19
N LYS A 82 2.75 10.77 19.24
CA LYS A 82 3.38 11.35 20.44
C LYS A 82 2.87 12.75 20.77
N LYS A 83 2.41 13.50 19.77
CA LYS A 83 1.95 14.89 19.92
C LYS A 83 0.43 15.02 20.10
N ASN A 84 -0.34 14.02 19.66
CA ASN A 84 -1.79 14.11 19.58
C ASN A 84 -2.45 13.01 20.42
N LYS A 85 -2.88 13.36 21.64
CA LYS A 85 -3.67 12.47 22.49
C LYS A 85 -4.99 12.12 21.80
N GLY A 86 -5.37 10.84 21.85
CA GLY A 86 -6.59 10.33 21.19
C GLY A 86 -6.40 9.86 19.74
N PHE A 87 -5.21 10.07 19.16
CA PHE A 87 -4.81 9.37 17.95
C PHE A 87 -4.10 8.05 18.29
N SER A 88 -4.39 7.00 17.53
CA SER A 88 -3.59 5.78 17.52
C SER A 88 -3.57 5.18 16.13
N TYR A 89 -2.61 4.29 15.86
CA TYR A 89 -2.64 3.47 14.67
C TYR A 89 -2.26 2.02 14.98
N THR A 90 -2.71 1.09 14.15
CA THR A 90 -2.36 -0.33 14.22
C THR A 90 -1.96 -0.82 12.84
N LYS A 91 -0.88 -1.60 12.73
CA LYS A 91 -0.55 -2.28 11.48
C LYS A 91 -1.60 -3.35 11.21
N ASN A 92 -2.11 -3.41 9.98
CA ASN A 92 -3.11 -4.42 9.61
C ASN A 92 -2.62 -5.21 8.37
N HIS A 93 -3.29 -6.33 8.10
CA HIS A 93 -2.94 -7.21 6.98
C HIS A 93 -3.83 -6.98 5.76
N SER A 94 -5.04 -6.44 5.97
CA SER A 94 -5.97 -6.10 4.90
C SER A 94 -5.79 -4.66 4.42
N VAL A 95 -5.20 -3.80 5.25
CA VAL A 95 -4.79 -2.43 4.96
C VAL A 95 -3.47 -2.16 5.69
N ASP A 96 -2.53 -1.39 5.13
CA ASP A 96 -1.21 -1.22 5.74
C ASP A 96 -1.29 -0.65 7.18
N PHE A 97 -2.13 0.37 7.37
CA PHE A 97 -2.41 0.97 8.70
C PHE A 97 -3.90 1.23 8.91
N LEU A 98 -4.39 0.90 10.10
CA LEU A 98 -5.66 1.40 10.63
C LEU A 98 -5.37 2.59 11.54
N LEU A 99 -5.94 3.73 11.23
CA LEU A 99 -5.81 5.00 11.95
C LEU A 99 -7.08 5.21 12.77
N LYS A 100 -6.96 5.58 14.04
CA LYS A 100 -8.09 5.82 14.93
C LYS A 100 -8.04 7.18 15.58
N PHE A 101 -9.15 7.90 15.53
CA PHE A 101 -9.33 9.22 16.14
C PHE A 101 -10.72 9.31 16.78
N SER A 102 -10.81 9.49 18.10
CA SER A 102 -12.09 9.83 18.75
C SER A 102 -13.30 8.94 18.37
N GLY A 103 -13.08 7.66 18.06
CA GLY A 103 -14.13 6.73 17.61
C GLY A 103 -14.17 6.46 16.11
N HIS A 104 -13.54 7.30 15.28
CA HIS A 104 -13.43 7.16 13.84
C HIS A 104 -12.30 6.21 13.44
N VAL A 105 -12.51 5.42 12.40
CA VAL A 105 -11.52 4.48 11.85
C VAL A 105 -11.29 4.73 10.37
N ILE A 106 -10.04 5.01 10.01
CA ILE A 106 -9.61 5.28 8.64
C ILE A 106 -8.49 4.32 8.27
N GLY A 107 -8.57 3.73 7.09
CA GLY A 107 -7.53 2.88 6.52
C GLY A 107 -6.53 3.74 5.76
N LEU A 108 -5.25 3.44 5.90
CA LEU A 108 -4.19 4.04 5.10
C LEU A 108 -3.40 2.93 4.42
N GLU A 109 -3.50 2.91 3.10
CA GLU A 109 -2.70 2.08 2.21
C GLU A 109 -1.54 2.91 1.65
N VAL A 110 -0.34 2.36 1.70
CA VAL A 110 0.89 3.02 1.26
C VAL A 110 1.47 2.26 0.09
N LYS A 111 1.69 2.97 -1.02
CA LYS A 111 2.19 2.37 -2.26
C LYS A 111 3.20 3.29 -2.91
N ARG A 112 4.29 2.76 -3.48
CA ARG A 112 5.21 3.63 -4.21
C ARG A 112 4.71 4.00 -5.60
N ASN A 113 3.90 3.15 -6.20
CA ASN A 113 3.33 3.37 -7.53
C ASN A 113 1.80 3.46 -7.49
N TYR A 114 1.21 4.04 -8.53
CA TYR A 114 -0.24 4.20 -8.69
C TYR A 114 -1.00 2.89 -8.98
N SER A 115 -0.42 1.72 -8.69
CA SER A 115 -1.11 0.45 -8.94
C SER A 115 -2.24 0.29 -7.94
N LEU A 116 -3.48 0.48 -8.41
CA LEU A 116 -4.66 0.31 -7.58
C LEU A 116 -5.03 -1.16 -7.44
N PRO A 117 -5.47 -1.59 -6.24
CA PRO A 117 -6.04 -2.91 -6.05
C PRO A 117 -7.30 -3.14 -6.90
N SER A 118 -7.62 -4.41 -7.13
CA SER A 118 -8.87 -4.79 -7.82
C SER A 118 -10.13 -4.42 -7.01
N LYS A 119 -11.29 -4.34 -7.67
CA LYS A 119 -12.59 -4.11 -6.99
C LYS A 119 -12.84 -5.09 -5.83
N LYS A 120 -12.37 -6.34 -5.97
CA LYS A 120 -12.46 -7.38 -4.94
C LYS A 120 -11.73 -6.99 -3.64
N TYR A 121 -10.59 -6.30 -3.73
CA TYR A 121 -9.85 -5.85 -2.56
C TYR A 121 -10.69 -4.89 -1.72
N PHE A 122 -11.33 -3.89 -2.34
CA PHE A 122 -12.15 -2.93 -1.62
C PHE A 122 -13.33 -3.60 -0.90
N ASN A 123 -13.96 -4.59 -1.53
CA ASN A 123 -15.01 -5.38 -0.88
C ASN A 123 -14.47 -6.14 0.34
N THR A 124 -13.32 -6.82 0.19
CA THR A 124 -12.69 -7.53 1.31
C THR A 124 -12.31 -6.58 2.45
N VAL A 125 -11.82 -5.37 2.16
CA VAL A 125 -11.53 -4.37 3.20
C VAL A 125 -12.80 -3.98 3.95
N LYS A 126 -13.89 -3.66 3.24
CA LYS A 126 -15.18 -3.30 3.84
C LYS A 126 -15.78 -4.43 4.68
N GLU A 127 -15.65 -5.68 4.22
CA GLU A 127 -16.11 -6.86 4.95
C GLU A 127 -15.27 -7.12 6.21
N THR A 128 -13.96 -6.90 6.14
CA THR A 128 -13.05 -7.14 7.27
C THR A 128 -13.15 -6.03 8.32
N HIS A 129 -13.37 -4.79 7.89
CA HIS A 129 -13.41 -3.58 8.72
C HIS A 129 -14.71 -2.82 8.44
N PRO A 130 -15.85 -3.28 8.96
CA PRO A 130 -17.15 -2.63 8.72
C PRO A 130 -17.27 -1.25 9.39
N ASP A 131 -16.40 -0.94 10.35
CA ASP A 131 -16.27 0.35 11.02
C ASP A 131 -15.35 1.33 10.25
N LEU A 132 -14.77 0.90 9.11
CA LEU A 132 -13.89 1.72 8.31
C LEU A 132 -14.71 2.78 7.53
N GLU A 133 -14.53 4.03 7.90
CA GLU A 133 -15.24 5.16 7.28
C GLU A 133 -14.64 5.49 5.91
N GLN A 134 -13.32 5.39 5.81
CA GLN A 134 -12.58 5.76 4.60
C GLN A 134 -11.28 4.97 4.46
N LEU A 135 -10.87 4.75 3.21
CA LEU A 135 -9.60 4.18 2.81
C LEU A 135 -8.81 5.22 2.00
N LEU A 136 -7.70 5.68 2.59
CA LEU A 136 -6.75 6.60 2.00
C LEU A 136 -5.63 5.83 1.33
N PHE A 137 -5.31 6.18 0.09
CA PHE A 137 -4.14 5.66 -0.61
C PHE A 137 -3.09 6.74 -0.74
N LEU A 138 -1.92 6.48 -0.17
CA LEU A 138 -0.76 7.36 -0.23
C LEU A 138 0.26 6.82 -1.23
N PHE A 139 0.56 7.64 -2.23
CA PHE A 139 1.46 7.30 -3.32
C PHE A 139 2.78 8.08 -3.28
N ASP A 140 3.91 7.40 -3.48
CA ASP A 140 5.21 8.02 -3.82
C ASP A 140 5.32 8.39 -5.32
N SER A 141 4.18 8.55 -5.98
CA SER A 141 4.09 8.89 -7.40
C SER A 141 2.86 9.75 -7.66
N GLU A 142 2.83 10.38 -8.83
CA GLU A 142 1.62 11.05 -9.28
C GLU A 142 0.51 10.03 -9.53
N VAL A 143 -0.71 10.41 -9.14
CA VAL A 143 -1.91 9.61 -9.38
C VAL A 143 -2.43 9.94 -10.77
N PRO A 144 -2.54 8.96 -11.68
CA PRO A 144 -3.12 9.17 -13.00
C PRO A 144 -4.53 9.77 -12.93
N GLU A 145 -4.80 10.77 -13.78
CA GLU A 145 -6.11 11.46 -13.85
C GLU A 145 -7.28 10.49 -14.00
N LYS A 146 -7.11 9.41 -14.75
CA LYS A 146 -8.12 8.35 -14.92
C LYS A 146 -8.63 7.78 -13.59
N TYR A 147 -7.78 7.72 -12.56
CA TYR A 147 -8.19 7.24 -11.24
C TYR A 147 -8.83 8.35 -10.41
N LEU A 148 -8.34 9.58 -10.52
CA LEU A 148 -8.98 10.73 -9.89
C LEU A 148 -10.43 10.84 -10.36
N HIS A 149 -10.68 10.73 -11.67
CA HIS A 149 -12.03 10.74 -12.23
C HIS A 149 -12.86 9.51 -11.83
N ALA A 150 -12.28 8.31 -11.81
CA ALA A 150 -13.01 7.10 -11.47
C ALA A 150 -13.54 7.09 -10.02
N TYR A 151 -12.88 7.81 -9.10
CA TYR A 151 -13.23 7.88 -7.68
C TYR A 151 -13.57 9.30 -7.22
N GLU A 152 -13.83 10.22 -8.14
CA GLU A 152 -14.14 11.63 -7.82
C GLU A 152 -15.34 11.74 -6.86
N ASN A 153 -16.35 10.90 -7.10
CA ASN A 153 -17.58 10.81 -6.32
C ASN A 153 -17.59 9.62 -5.32
N ASP A 154 -16.45 8.99 -5.05
CA ASP A 154 -16.36 7.90 -4.07
C ASP A 154 -16.02 8.48 -2.69
N ASP A 155 -16.93 8.32 -1.72
CA ASP A 155 -16.72 8.81 -0.36
C ASP A 155 -15.75 7.92 0.45
N PHE A 156 -15.66 6.65 0.07
CA PHE A 156 -14.86 5.65 0.77
C PHE A 156 -13.40 5.65 0.34
N VAL A 157 -13.08 5.91 -0.93
CA VAL A 157 -11.69 5.89 -1.43
C VAL A 157 -11.19 7.29 -1.75
N LYS A 158 -10.07 7.69 -1.14
CA LYS A 158 -9.38 8.95 -1.49
C LYS A 158 -7.89 8.72 -1.76
N PHE A 159 -7.33 9.59 -2.59
CA PHE A 159 -5.95 9.50 -3.04
C PHE A 159 -5.10 10.66 -2.53
N ILE A 160 -3.86 10.35 -2.14
CA ILE A 160 -2.85 11.29 -1.68
C ILE A 160 -1.60 11.06 -2.52
N SER A 161 -1.26 12.03 -3.38
CA SER A 161 -0.02 12.00 -4.17
C SER A 161 1.10 12.70 -3.39
N SER A 162 2.26 12.06 -3.23
CA SER A 162 3.49 12.65 -2.68
C SER A 162 4.73 12.18 -3.45
N PRO A 163 4.89 12.60 -4.71
CA PRO A 163 5.94 12.10 -5.59
C PRO A 163 7.33 12.38 -5.02
N ARG A 164 8.19 11.36 -5.03
CA ARG A 164 9.55 11.42 -4.48
C ARG A 164 9.56 11.91 -3.04
N GLU A 165 8.54 11.52 -2.28
CA GLU A 165 8.35 11.87 -0.87
C GLU A 165 8.29 13.39 -0.59
N LYS A 166 8.05 14.21 -1.62
CA LYS A 166 8.06 15.67 -1.48
C LYS A 166 6.91 16.12 -0.58
N LYS A 167 7.28 16.70 0.58
CA LYS A 167 6.36 17.16 1.62
C LYS A 167 5.49 16.03 2.21
N LEU A 168 5.98 14.78 2.18
CA LEU A 168 5.25 13.61 2.68
C LEU A 168 4.71 13.82 4.10
N SER A 169 5.57 14.24 5.02
CA SER A 169 5.21 14.48 6.42
C SER A 169 4.15 15.59 6.56
N GLU A 170 4.32 16.71 5.87
CA GLU A 170 3.36 17.83 5.90
C GLU A 170 1.99 17.39 5.38
N LYS A 171 1.95 16.64 4.28
CA LYS A 171 0.71 16.13 3.67
C LYS A 171 -0.01 15.16 4.59
N ILE A 172 0.70 14.18 5.14
CA ILE A 172 0.12 13.22 6.09
C ILE A 172 -0.43 13.97 7.29
N ILE A 173 0.39 14.82 7.93
CA ILE A 173 -0.03 15.58 9.12
C ILE A 173 -1.27 16.44 8.83
N SER A 174 -1.28 17.17 7.72
CA SER A 174 -2.42 18.01 7.33
C SER A 174 -3.70 17.20 7.18
N ILE A 175 -3.63 15.99 6.62
CA ILE A 175 -4.79 15.13 6.43
C ILE A 175 -5.28 14.60 7.78
N LEU A 176 -4.35 14.13 8.63
CA LEU A 176 -4.70 13.66 9.96
C LEU A 176 -5.35 14.77 10.79
N ASP A 177 -4.85 16.00 10.70
CA ASP A 177 -5.44 17.16 11.38
C ASP A 177 -6.83 17.49 10.84
N GLN A 178 -7.03 17.49 9.52
CA GLN A 178 -8.35 17.70 8.91
C GLN A 178 -9.35 16.63 9.38
N LYS A 179 -8.94 15.36 9.39
CA LYS A 179 -9.79 14.25 9.82
C LYS A 179 -10.14 14.30 11.30
N ARG A 180 -9.18 14.68 12.14
CA ARG A 180 -9.41 14.91 13.56
C ARG A 180 -10.40 16.05 13.83
N VAL A 181 -10.35 17.13 13.05
CA VAL A 181 -11.22 18.30 13.23
C VAL A 181 -12.64 18.04 12.71
N ASN A 182 -12.77 17.35 11.57
CA ASN A 182 -14.05 17.22 10.88
C ASN A 182 -14.89 16.03 11.38
N GLY A 183 -14.33 15.06 12.10
CA GLY A 183 -15.08 13.87 12.57
C GLY A 183 -15.67 13.06 11.41
N VAL A 184 -14.88 12.86 10.33
CA VAL A 184 -15.28 12.23 9.06
C VAL A 184 -14.40 11.04 8.74
#